data_AF-A0A7S1JYT4-F1
#
_entry.id   AF-A0A7S1JYT4-F1
#
_cell.length_a   1.000
_cell.length_b   1.000
_cell.length_c   1.000
_cell.angle_alpha   90.00
_cell.angle_beta   90.00
_cell.angle_gamma   90.00
#
_symmetry.space_group_name_H-M   'P 1'
#
loop_
_entity.id
_entity.type
_entity.pdbx_description
1 polymer ?
#
loop_
_entity_poly.entity_id
_entity_poly.type
_entity_poly.pdbx_seq_one_letter_code
_entity_poly.pdbx_strand_id
1 'polypeptide(L)'
;IRLNKPFVEKPIDADDHNNWIYYPRNTGGGCKKLFRKVKDRSSNFDPELHQVRRDSMYIYEEFLPTYGTDVKVYTVGQTFAHAEARKAPSLDGRVQRSSDGKEVRYPVILSEEEKLIAYRIVEAFRQTVCGFDILRTKGGKPVICDVNGWSFVKGNVKYYNDCAHIIRGLLLSRVSDRYPYMSRNVNIDHAASAVNLKDEDGSWKQFLERDNEIFGNPEMEDEELRVVCVVMRHGDRQPKQKLKFETDNALIRKFFDGRPPKKEVKLKSPEE
;
A
#
# COMPACT_ATOMS: atom_id res chain seq x y z
N ILE A 1 31.03 -12.31 4.23
CA ILE A 1 30.05 -11.64 5.12
C ILE A 1 29.43 -12.71 6.02
N ARG A 2 29.31 -12.46 7.32
CA ARG A 2 28.68 -13.39 8.29
C ARG A 2 27.43 -12.72 8.85
N LEU A 3 26.28 -13.38 8.76
CA LEU A 3 25.01 -12.92 9.30
C LEU A 3 24.61 -13.84 10.45
N ASN A 4 24.39 -13.26 11.64
CA ASN A 4 23.99 -14.03 12.82
C ASN A 4 22.46 -14.01 12.96
N LYS A 5 21.90 -15.05 13.58
CA LYS A 5 20.48 -15.05 13.94
C LYS A 5 20.25 -14.07 15.12
N PRO A 6 19.14 -13.32 15.15
CA PRO A 6 18.04 -13.40 14.19
C PRO A 6 18.31 -12.67 12.88
N PHE A 7 17.85 -13.25 11.77
CA PHE A 7 17.88 -12.65 10.45
C PHE A 7 16.61 -12.96 9.67
N VAL A 8 16.32 -12.14 8.66
CA VAL A 8 15.19 -12.30 7.75
C VAL A 8 15.69 -12.79 6.39
N GLU A 9 14.93 -13.70 5.79
CA GLU A 9 15.10 -14.22 4.44
C GLU A 9 13.85 -13.87 3.64
N LYS A 10 14.00 -13.06 2.60
CA LYS A 10 12.92 -12.59 1.72
C LYS A 10 13.09 -13.21 0.33
N PRO A 11 12.01 -13.65 -0.33
CA PRO A 11 12.05 -13.96 -1.76
C PRO A 11 12.53 -12.74 -2.57
N ILE A 12 13.17 -12.99 -3.72
CA ILE A 12 13.58 -11.90 -4.62
C ILE A 12 12.38 -11.22 -5.30
N ASP A 13 11.29 -11.97 -5.48
CA ASP A 13 10.02 -11.43 -5.97
C ASP A 13 9.28 -10.72 -4.83
N ALA A 14 9.07 -9.42 -4.98
CA ALA A 14 8.37 -8.60 -3.99
C ALA A 14 6.87 -8.95 -3.85
N ASP A 15 6.28 -9.62 -4.85
CA ASP A 15 4.90 -10.12 -4.76
C ASP A 15 4.81 -11.46 -4.01
N ASP A 16 5.94 -12.14 -3.75
CA ASP A 16 6.01 -13.29 -2.84
C ASP A 16 6.23 -12.83 -1.39
N HIS A 17 5.18 -12.97 -0.59
CA HIS A 17 5.15 -12.50 0.80
C HIS A 17 5.65 -13.55 1.81
N ASN A 18 6.29 -14.64 1.35
CA ASN A 18 6.81 -15.71 2.19
C ASN A 18 8.15 -15.35 2.85
N ASN A 19 8.15 -14.30 3.68
CA ASN A 19 9.33 -13.84 4.42
C ASN A 19 9.56 -14.69 5.67
N TRP A 20 10.77 -15.21 5.87
CA TRP A 20 11.08 -16.11 6.98
C TRP A 20 12.08 -15.46 7.94
N ILE A 21 11.85 -15.61 9.25
CA ILE A 21 12.70 -15.07 10.31
C ILE A 21 13.28 -16.24 11.10
N TYR A 22 14.59 -16.36 11.15
CA TYR A 22 15.26 -17.47 11.85
C TYR A 22 15.80 -16.99 13.19
N TYR A 23 15.43 -17.63 14.29
CA TYR A 23 15.89 -17.22 15.63
C TYR A 23 17.08 -18.03 16.12
N PRO A 24 17.95 -17.44 16.97
CA PRO A 24 19.10 -18.16 17.49
C PRO A 24 18.67 -19.22 18.51
N ARG A 25 19.43 -20.31 18.60
CA ARG A 25 19.11 -21.47 19.46
C ARG A 25 19.06 -21.10 20.95
N ASN A 26 19.85 -20.11 21.38
CA ASN A 26 19.87 -19.63 22.76
C ASN A 26 18.58 -18.88 23.18
N THR A 27 17.72 -18.50 22.22
CA THR A 27 16.39 -17.92 22.48
C THR A 27 15.26 -18.86 22.03
N GLY A 28 15.49 -20.17 22.02
CA GLY A 28 14.51 -21.18 21.63
C GLY A 28 14.58 -21.65 20.17
N GLY A 29 15.37 -21.00 19.32
CA GLY A 29 15.52 -21.38 17.92
C GLY A 29 14.22 -21.26 17.11
N GLY A 30 14.10 -22.10 16.09
CA GLY A 30 12.96 -22.12 15.18
C GLY A 30 12.97 -21.02 14.11
N CYS A 31 11.86 -20.97 13.38
CA CYS A 31 11.62 -20.08 12.27
C CYS A 31 10.20 -19.51 12.32
N LYS A 32 10.04 -18.20 12.14
CA LYS A 32 8.76 -17.56 11.85
C LYS A 32 8.56 -17.49 10.35
N LYS A 33 7.50 -18.10 9.83
CA LYS A 33 7.10 -18.01 8.42
C LYS A 33 5.97 -16.99 8.30
N LEU A 34 6.27 -15.81 7.75
CA LEU A 34 5.25 -14.81 7.41
C LEU A 34 4.59 -15.19 6.10
N PHE A 35 3.35 -14.77 5.93
CA PHE A 35 2.59 -14.97 4.70
C PHE A 35 1.53 -13.88 4.54
N ARG A 36 1.03 -13.74 3.30
CA ARG A 36 -0.12 -12.88 3.03
C ARG A 36 -1.31 -13.32 3.90
N LYS A 37 -1.85 -12.37 4.65
CA LYS A 37 -2.88 -12.63 5.68
C LYS A 37 -3.98 -13.58 5.20
N VAL A 38 -4.20 -14.64 5.97
CA VAL A 38 -5.31 -15.58 5.82
C VAL A 38 -6.14 -15.53 7.09
N LYS A 39 -7.38 -15.03 6.99
CA LYS A 39 -8.28 -14.80 8.13
C LYS A 39 -7.61 -13.90 9.20
N ASP A 40 -7.35 -14.44 10.38
CA ASP A 40 -6.76 -13.78 11.55
C ASP A 40 -5.26 -14.06 11.70
N ARG A 41 -4.62 -14.68 10.71
CA ARG A 41 -3.19 -15.03 10.76
C ARG A 41 -2.37 -14.31 9.70
N SER A 42 -1.16 -13.92 10.07
CA SER A 42 -0.14 -13.32 9.21
C SER A 42 1.22 -14.01 9.30
N SER A 43 1.40 -14.92 10.27
CA SER A 43 2.57 -15.78 10.36
C SER A 43 2.30 -17.03 11.20
N ASN A 44 3.19 -18.02 11.06
CA ASN A 44 3.23 -19.24 11.87
C ASN A 44 4.67 -19.46 12.36
N PHE A 45 4.81 -20.06 13.55
CA PHE A 45 6.11 -20.42 14.11
C PHE A 45 6.34 -21.92 13.98
N ASP A 46 7.54 -22.28 13.57
CA ASP A 46 8.02 -23.65 13.39
C ASP A 46 9.27 -23.84 14.27
N PRO A 47 9.17 -24.54 15.42
CA PRO A 47 10.27 -24.65 16.38
C PRO A 47 11.43 -25.51 15.86
N GLU A 48 11.13 -26.49 15.00
CA GLU A 48 12.11 -27.47 14.50
C GLU A 48 12.91 -26.95 13.29
N LEU A 49 12.39 -25.93 12.60
CA LEU A 49 13.03 -25.39 11.42
C LEU A 49 14.18 -24.44 11.77
N HIS A 50 15.39 -24.82 11.37
CA HIS A 50 16.61 -24.03 11.63
C HIS A 50 17.44 -23.73 10.39
N GLN A 51 17.16 -24.37 9.26
CA GLN A 51 17.92 -24.24 8.02
C GLN A 51 17.22 -23.30 7.05
N VAL A 52 18.03 -22.56 6.29
CA VAL A 52 17.57 -21.65 5.25
C VAL A 52 17.01 -22.40 4.04
N ARG A 53 16.19 -21.74 3.24
CA ARG A 53 15.70 -22.29 1.97
C ARG A 53 16.84 -22.38 0.96
N ARG A 54 16.74 -23.32 0.03
CA ARG A 54 17.78 -23.60 -1.01
C ARG A 54 17.21 -23.86 -2.41
N ASP A 55 15.92 -23.65 -2.56
CA ASP A 55 15.11 -23.92 -3.75
C ASP A 55 14.99 -22.72 -4.69
N SER A 56 15.31 -21.51 -4.22
CA SER A 56 15.25 -20.29 -5.03
C SER A 56 16.28 -19.24 -4.56
N MET A 57 16.16 -18.02 -5.07
CA MET A 57 16.97 -16.87 -4.68
C MET A 57 16.30 -16.05 -3.58
N TYR A 58 17.10 -15.67 -2.59
CA TYR A 58 16.62 -14.92 -1.42
C TYR A 58 17.54 -13.77 -1.06
N ILE A 59 16.94 -12.71 -0.51
CA ILE A 59 17.63 -11.60 0.14
C ILE A 59 17.72 -11.90 1.63
N TYR A 60 18.92 -11.80 2.20
CA TYR A 60 19.15 -11.97 3.63
C TYR A 60 19.50 -10.63 4.27
N GLU A 61 18.76 -10.26 5.31
CA GLU A 61 18.95 -9.01 6.06
C GLU A 61 18.95 -9.27 7.57
N GLU A 62 19.61 -8.39 8.31
CA GLU A 62 19.56 -8.44 9.77
C GLU A 62 18.12 -8.24 10.26
N PHE A 63 17.69 -9.02 11.25
CA PHE A 63 16.38 -8.81 11.85
C PHE A 63 16.45 -7.60 12.78
N LEU A 64 15.69 -6.56 12.44
CA LEU A 64 15.65 -5.32 13.21
C LEU A 64 14.50 -5.36 14.23
N PRO A 65 14.79 -5.42 15.55
CA PRO A 65 13.75 -5.43 16.56
C PRO A 65 13.05 -4.06 16.65
N THR A 66 11.74 -4.06 16.46
CA THR A 66 10.87 -2.89 16.64
C THR A 66 10.12 -2.94 17.97
N TYR A 67 9.33 -1.90 18.27
CA TYR A 67 8.41 -1.86 19.41
C TYR A 67 7.12 -2.69 19.18
N GLY A 68 7.22 -3.80 18.45
CA GLY A 68 6.10 -4.71 18.16
C GLY A 68 5.11 -4.19 17.12
N THR A 69 5.44 -3.12 16.41
CA THR A 69 4.62 -2.56 15.34
C THR A 69 5.45 -2.24 14.11
N ASP A 70 4.79 -2.31 12.96
CA ASP A 70 5.32 -1.83 11.68
C ASP A 70 4.57 -0.56 11.31
N VAL A 71 5.30 0.49 10.92
CA VAL A 71 4.71 1.76 10.50
C VAL A 71 4.51 1.71 8.99
N LYS A 72 3.27 1.83 8.53
CA LYS A 72 2.91 1.91 7.11
C LYS A 72 2.73 3.36 6.72
N VAL A 73 3.44 3.78 5.69
CA VAL A 73 3.42 5.15 5.18
C VAL A 73 2.83 5.15 3.78
N TYR A 74 2.01 6.16 3.49
CA TYR A 74 1.30 6.33 2.23
C TYR A 74 1.46 7.78 1.77
N THR A 75 2.23 7.99 0.71
CA THR A 75 2.49 9.31 0.14
C THR A 75 1.48 9.66 -0.93
N VAL A 76 1.25 10.97 -1.11
CA VAL A 76 0.55 11.54 -2.27
C VAL A 76 1.34 12.77 -2.69
N GLY A 77 2.19 12.62 -3.69
CA GLY A 77 3.24 13.60 -3.96
C GLY A 77 4.37 13.54 -2.93
N GLN A 78 5.35 14.44 -3.07
CA GLN A 78 6.57 14.42 -2.24
C GLN A 78 6.37 15.04 -0.85
N THR A 79 5.35 15.89 -0.68
CA THR A 79 5.15 16.70 0.53
C THR A 79 4.05 16.20 1.45
N PHE A 80 3.29 15.19 1.05
CA PHE A 80 2.24 14.61 1.89
C PHE A 80 2.50 13.13 2.14
N ALA A 81 2.43 12.74 3.42
CA ALA A 81 2.52 11.38 3.86
C ALA A 81 1.56 11.11 5.03
N HIS A 82 0.70 10.09 4.87
CA HIS A 82 -0.10 9.55 5.95
C HIS A 82 0.61 8.32 6.55
N ALA A 83 0.62 8.20 7.88
CA ALA A 83 1.24 7.06 8.55
C ALA A 83 0.32 6.41 9.59
N GLU A 84 0.31 5.08 9.59
CA GLU A 84 -0.43 4.24 10.54
C GLU A 84 0.42 3.04 10.95
N ALA A 85 0.44 2.72 12.25
CA ALA A 85 1.10 1.53 12.76
C ALA A 85 0.14 0.34 12.85
N ARG A 86 0.67 -0.85 12.60
CA ARG A 86 -0.04 -2.13 12.81
C ARG A 86 0.83 -3.07 13.63
N LYS A 87 0.20 -4.04 14.30
CA LYS A 87 0.92 -5.09 15.02
C LYS A 87 1.84 -5.85 14.04
N ALA A 88 3.11 -5.97 14.40
CA ALA A 88 4.10 -6.61 13.56
C ALA A 88 3.79 -8.12 13.41
N PRO A 89 3.85 -8.69 12.19
CA PRO A 89 3.58 -10.10 11.95
C PRO A 89 4.69 -11.01 12.52
N SER A 90 5.85 -10.44 12.85
CA SER A 90 6.98 -11.12 13.49
C SER A 90 6.72 -11.54 14.94
N LEU A 91 5.66 -11.02 15.58
CA LEU A 91 5.25 -11.38 16.94
C LEU A 91 4.58 -12.76 16.99
N ASP A 92 3.31 -12.82 17.40
CA ASP A 92 2.54 -14.07 17.51
C ASP A 92 1.85 -14.50 16.21
N GLY A 93 1.87 -13.63 15.18
CA GLY A 93 1.21 -13.87 13.90
C GLY A 93 -0.31 -13.75 13.93
N ARG A 94 -0.92 -13.32 15.04
CA ARG A 94 -2.36 -13.04 15.13
C ARG A 94 -2.64 -11.59 14.78
N VAL A 95 -3.52 -11.41 13.80
CA VAL A 95 -4.01 -10.10 13.36
C VAL A 95 -4.97 -9.56 14.41
N GLN A 96 -4.63 -8.41 14.98
CA GLN A 96 -5.51 -7.74 15.93
C GLN A 96 -6.69 -7.10 15.19
N ARG A 97 -7.91 -7.42 15.60
CA ARG A 97 -9.14 -6.89 15.00
C ARG A 97 -9.96 -6.11 16.00
N SER A 98 -10.60 -5.04 15.54
CA SER A 98 -11.62 -4.29 16.27
C SER A 98 -12.94 -5.07 16.33
N SER A 99 -13.88 -4.57 17.12
CA SER A 99 -15.23 -5.14 17.25
C SER A 99 -16.00 -5.22 15.92
N ASP A 100 -15.71 -4.33 14.98
CA ASP A 100 -16.27 -4.34 13.61
C ASP A 100 -15.51 -5.27 12.64
N GLY A 101 -14.55 -6.06 13.15
CA GLY A 101 -13.80 -7.05 12.39
C GLY A 101 -12.68 -6.46 11.51
N LYS A 102 -12.45 -5.15 11.52
CA LYS A 102 -11.33 -4.53 10.80
C LYS A 102 -10.02 -4.74 11.53
N GLU A 103 -8.91 -4.71 10.80
CA GLU A 103 -7.58 -4.75 11.44
C GLU A 103 -7.34 -3.44 12.21
N VAL A 104 -6.88 -3.55 13.46
CA VAL A 104 -6.57 -2.40 14.31
C VAL A 104 -5.36 -1.65 13.77
N ARG A 105 -5.46 -0.32 13.78
CA ARG A 105 -4.43 0.61 13.30
C ARG A 105 -4.30 1.75 14.27
N TYR A 106 -3.08 2.20 14.47
CA TYR A 106 -2.77 3.32 15.37
C TYR A 106 -2.26 4.49 14.53
N PRO A 107 -2.77 5.71 14.72
CA PRO A 107 -2.24 6.87 14.02
C PRO A 107 -0.77 7.08 14.40
N VAL A 108 0.06 7.44 13.41
CA VAL A 108 1.48 7.71 13.61
C VAL A 108 1.79 9.10 13.08
N ILE A 109 2.51 9.88 13.88
CA ILE A 109 3.15 11.12 13.42
C ILE A 109 4.57 10.74 12.99
N LEU A 110 4.94 11.10 11.76
CA LEU A 110 6.28 10.91 11.23
C LEU A 110 7.25 11.95 11.82
N SER A 111 8.48 11.53 12.10
CA SER A 111 9.57 12.46 12.41
C SER A 111 10.02 13.22 11.16
N GLU A 112 10.78 14.30 11.33
CA GLU A 112 11.37 15.04 10.20
C GLU A 112 12.28 14.16 9.33
N GLU A 113 13.03 13.24 9.94
CA GLU A 113 13.85 12.26 9.20
C GLU A 113 12.97 11.33 8.35
N GLU A 114 11.86 10.85 8.90
CA GLU A 114 10.93 9.96 8.17
C GLU A 114 10.17 10.69 7.06
N LYS A 115 9.80 11.97 7.27
CA LYS A 115 9.23 12.82 6.21
C LYS A 115 10.22 13.02 5.06
N LEU A 116 11.49 13.26 5.37
CA LEU A 116 12.54 13.37 4.35
C LEU A 116 12.76 12.05 3.60
N ILE A 117 12.64 10.91 4.28
CA ILE A 117 12.69 9.60 3.63
C ILE A 117 11.49 9.43 2.69
N ALA A 118 10.27 9.80 3.12
CA ALA A 118 9.08 9.75 2.28
C ALA A 118 9.24 10.57 0.99
N TYR A 119 9.75 11.80 1.12
CA TYR A 119 10.09 12.67 0.00
C TYR A 119 11.02 11.97 -1.00
N ARG A 120 12.12 11.40 -0.50
CA ARG A 120 13.15 10.73 -1.31
C ARG A 120 12.63 9.45 -1.97
N ILE A 121 11.73 8.71 -1.32
CA ILE A 121 11.10 7.52 -1.92
C ILE A 121 10.25 7.95 -3.14
N VAL A 122 9.44 8.99 -3.02
CA VAL A 122 8.61 9.46 -4.14
C VAL A 122 9.49 9.94 -5.30
N GLU A 123 10.58 10.66 -5.00
CA GLU A 123 11.56 11.10 -5.99
C GLU A 123 12.25 9.93 -6.70
N ALA A 124 12.79 8.98 -5.93
CA ALA A 124 13.56 7.86 -6.46
C ALA A 124 12.71 6.89 -7.28
N PHE A 125 11.52 6.54 -6.78
CA PHE A 125 10.63 5.56 -7.45
C PHE A 125 9.68 6.21 -8.46
N ARG A 126 9.59 7.54 -8.49
CA ARG A 126 8.69 8.31 -9.37
C ARG A 126 7.23 7.84 -9.26
N GLN A 127 6.81 7.52 -8.04
CA GLN A 127 5.44 7.10 -7.73
C GLN A 127 4.78 8.18 -6.86
N THR A 128 3.90 9.01 -7.46
CA THR A 128 3.16 10.05 -6.74
C THR A 128 2.35 9.46 -5.58
N VAL A 129 1.62 8.38 -5.84
CA VAL A 129 0.94 7.60 -4.79
C VAL A 129 1.82 6.40 -4.49
N CYS A 130 2.43 6.37 -3.30
CA CYS A 130 3.37 5.32 -2.93
C CYS A 130 3.14 4.83 -1.49
N GLY A 131 3.13 3.53 -1.29
CA GLY A 131 3.11 2.89 0.03
C GLY A 131 4.46 2.27 0.35
N PHE A 132 4.92 2.40 1.59
CA PHE A 132 6.14 1.76 2.08
C PHE A 132 6.10 1.54 3.58
N ASP A 133 6.96 0.66 4.09
CA ASP A 133 7.00 0.27 5.49
C ASP A 133 8.29 0.75 6.18
N ILE A 134 8.14 1.34 7.36
CA ILE A 134 9.22 1.78 8.25
C ILE A 134 9.29 0.88 9.48
N LEU A 135 10.49 0.41 9.79
CA LEU A 135 10.85 -0.19 11.07
C LEU A 135 11.47 0.89 11.98
N ARG A 136 10.75 1.27 13.03
CA ARG A 136 11.29 2.09 14.12
C ARG A 136 12.04 1.19 15.10
N THR A 137 13.36 1.25 15.05
CA THR A 137 14.25 0.39 15.84
C THR A 137 14.68 1.08 17.13
N LYS A 138 15.16 0.30 18.12
CA LYS A 138 15.73 0.86 19.35
C LYS A 138 17.00 1.69 19.13
N GLY A 139 17.68 1.50 17.99
CA GLY A 139 18.88 2.24 17.59
C GLY A 139 18.58 3.67 17.11
N GLY A 140 17.33 4.12 17.19
CA GLY A 140 16.90 5.49 16.92
C GLY A 140 16.66 5.81 15.45
N LYS A 141 17.39 5.18 14.52
CA LYS A 141 17.21 5.44 13.09
C LYS A 141 16.06 4.62 12.48
N PRO A 142 15.17 5.25 11.70
CA PRO A 142 14.14 4.55 10.94
C PRO A 142 14.77 3.76 9.78
N VAL A 143 14.31 2.54 9.54
CA VAL A 143 14.77 1.71 8.42
C VAL A 143 13.60 1.37 7.52
N ILE A 144 13.77 1.57 6.21
CA ILE A 144 12.78 1.17 5.21
C ILE A 144 12.99 -0.30 4.88
N CYS A 145 11.96 -1.12 5.06
CA CYS A 145 12.05 -2.56 4.85
C CYS A 145 11.27 -3.07 3.63
N ASP A 146 10.35 -2.25 3.10
CA ASP A 146 9.51 -2.58 1.95
C ASP A 146 8.98 -1.32 1.25
N VAL A 147 8.96 -1.29 -0.08
CA VAL A 147 8.38 -0.22 -0.92
C VAL A 147 7.43 -0.86 -1.93
N ASN A 148 6.12 -0.63 -1.73
CA ASN A 148 5.04 -1.31 -2.42
C ASN A 148 4.57 -0.58 -3.70
N GLY A 149 4.95 0.68 -3.91
CA GLY A 149 4.41 1.50 -4.99
C GLY A 149 2.94 1.87 -4.74
N TRP A 150 2.10 1.84 -5.78
CA TRP A 150 0.73 2.39 -5.72
C TRP A 150 -0.14 1.76 -4.62
N SER A 151 -0.43 2.54 -3.57
CA SER A 151 -1.18 2.07 -2.40
C SER A 151 -1.97 3.21 -1.75
N PHE A 152 -3.26 2.96 -1.47
CA PHE A 152 -4.14 3.89 -0.76
C PHE A 152 -4.43 3.44 0.68
N VAL A 153 -4.56 4.42 1.58
CA VAL A 153 -5.10 4.20 2.92
C VAL A 153 -6.56 3.74 2.81
N LYS A 154 -7.00 2.90 3.75
CA LYS A 154 -8.37 2.35 3.76
C LYS A 154 -9.13 2.80 4.99
N GLY A 155 -10.39 3.20 4.79
CA GLY A 155 -11.32 3.56 5.86
C GLY A 155 -11.07 4.94 6.49
N ASN A 156 -10.34 5.81 5.80
CA ASN A 156 -10.00 7.15 6.30
C ASN A 156 -10.51 8.22 5.32
N VAL A 157 -11.63 8.85 5.66
CA VAL A 157 -12.27 9.89 4.82
C VAL A 157 -11.39 11.10 4.63
N LYS A 158 -10.68 11.54 5.69
CA LYS A 158 -9.74 12.66 5.59
C LYS A 158 -8.66 12.37 4.55
N TYR A 159 -8.05 11.18 4.59
CA TYR A 159 -7.07 10.79 3.58
C TYR A 159 -7.66 10.79 2.17
N TYR A 160 -8.89 10.34 1.97
CA TYR A 160 -9.52 10.36 0.65
C TYR A 160 -9.67 11.77 0.10
N ASN A 161 -10.13 12.70 0.94
CA ASN A 161 -10.25 14.11 0.56
C ASN A 161 -8.87 14.70 0.27
N ASP A 162 -7.92 14.60 1.21
CA ASP A 162 -6.56 15.14 1.05
C ASP A 162 -5.90 14.59 -0.23
N CYS A 163 -6.00 13.27 -0.46
CA CYS A 163 -5.45 12.62 -1.62
C CYS A 163 -6.08 13.14 -2.93
N ALA A 164 -7.41 13.29 -2.96
CA ALA A 164 -8.11 13.82 -4.13
C ALA A 164 -7.71 15.26 -4.44
N HIS A 165 -7.65 16.13 -3.43
CA HIS A 165 -7.22 17.52 -3.58
C HIS A 165 -5.78 17.63 -4.12
N ILE A 166 -4.85 16.85 -3.55
CA ILE A 166 -3.45 16.89 -3.99
C ILE A 166 -3.31 16.38 -5.42
N ILE A 167 -3.94 15.26 -5.77
CA ILE A 167 -3.89 14.74 -7.14
C ILE A 167 -4.52 15.73 -8.12
N ARG A 168 -5.66 16.35 -7.77
CA ARG A 168 -6.30 17.41 -8.57
C ARG A 168 -5.33 18.57 -8.81
N GLY A 169 -4.69 19.08 -7.76
CA GLY A 169 -3.70 20.16 -7.86
C GLY A 169 -2.53 19.81 -8.79
N LEU A 170 -1.97 18.61 -8.65
CA LEU A 170 -0.88 18.12 -9.51
C LEU A 170 -1.30 18.02 -10.98
N LEU A 171 -2.51 17.51 -11.26
CA LEU A 171 -3.04 17.41 -12.61
C LEU A 171 -3.28 18.80 -13.23
N LEU A 172 -3.93 19.70 -12.49
CA LEU A 172 -4.21 21.07 -12.95
C LEU A 172 -2.92 21.84 -13.24
N SER A 173 -1.92 21.75 -12.35
CA SER A 173 -0.59 22.33 -12.59
C SER A 173 0.00 21.80 -13.90
N ARG A 174 -0.03 20.48 -14.11
CA ARG A 174 0.55 19.85 -15.30
C ARG A 174 -0.18 20.19 -16.59
N VAL A 175 -1.51 20.35 -16.52
CA VAL A 175 -2.34 20.80 -17.63
C VAL A 175 -2.04 22.24 -17.98
N SER A 176 -1.87 23.12 -16.99
CA SER A 176 -1.52 24.53 -17.22
C SER A 176 -0.17 24.71 -17.90
N ASP A 177 0.83 23.96 -17.45
CA ASP A 177 2.16 23.98 -18.08
C ASP A 177 2.09 23.62 -19.57
N ARG A 178 1.13 22.76 -19.95
CA ARG A 178 0.96 22.27 -21.32
C ARG A 178 -0.01 23.11 -22.14
N TYR A 179 -1.01 23.71 -21.51
CA TYR A 179 -2.09 24.47 -22.14
C TYR A 179 -2.35 25.78 -21.39
N PRO A 180 -1.44 26.78 -21.50
CA PRO A 180 -1.52 28.02 -20.70
C PRO A 180 -2.81 28.84 -20.92
N TYR A 181 -3.50 28.62 -22.04
CA TYR A 181 -4.79 29.27 -22.33
C TYR A 181 -5.95 28.70 -21.50
N MET A 182 -5.86 27.45 -21.05
CA MET A 182 -6.84 26.85 -20.13
C MET A 182 -6.69 27.38 -18.69
N SER A 183 -5.47 27.83 -18.32
CA SER A 183 -5.16 28.44 -17.03
C SER A 183 -5.80 29.81 -16.81
N ARG A 184 -6.36 30.45 -17.85
CA ARG A 184 -7.06 31.75 -17.68
C ARG A 184 -8.41 31.61 -16.98
N ASN A 185 -9.03 30.42 -17.04
CA ASN A 185 -10.31 30.13 -16.39
C ASN A 185 -10.15 29.33 -15.09
N VAL A 186 -8.91 28.94 -14.75
CA VAL A 186 -8.58 28.14 -13.59
C VAL A 186 -7.31 28.75 -13.03
N ASN A 187 -7.38 29.48 -11.93
CA ASN A 187 -6.27 30.29 -11.41
C ASN A 187 -5.14 29.38 -10.86
N ILE A 188 -4.30 28.85 -11.77
CA ILE A 188 -3.38 27.72 -11.53
C ILE A 188 -1.96 28.16 -11.16
N ASP A 189 -1.63 29.45 -11.25
CA ASP A 189 -0.30 29.98 -10.90
C ASP A 189 0.09 29.72 -9.42
N HIS A 190 -0.88 29.38 -8.56
CA HIS A 190 -0.65 29.08 -7.14
C HIS A 190 -0.50 27.59 -6.80
N ALA A 191 -0.88 26.67 -7.69
CA ALA A 191 -0.78 25.21 -7.45
C ALA A 191 0.69 24.71 -7.53
N ALA A 192 1.51 25.33 -8.38
CA ALA A 192 2.92 24.98 -8.56
C ALA A 192 3.80 25.38 -7.37
N SER A 193 3.46 26.46 -6.65
CA SER A 193 4.17 26.87 -5.43
C SER A 193 3.82 26.03 -4.19
N ALA A 194 2.74 25.24 -4.24
CA ALA A 194 2.25 24.42 -3.13
C ALA A 194 3.09 23.15 -2.87
N VAL A 195 3.93 22.73 -3.82
CA VAL A 195 4.81 21.55 -3.69
C VAL A 195 6.06 21.85 -2.84
N ASN A 196 6.22 23.10 -2.35
CA ASN A 196 7.36 23.53 -1.52
C ASN A 196 6.99 23.91 -0.07
N LEU A 197 5.77 23.60 0.38
CA LEU A 197 5.36 23.95 1.75
C LEU A 197 5.96 22.95 2.75
N LYS A 198 6.96 23.43 3.50
CA LYS A 198 7.43 22.78 4.72
C LYS A 198 6.30 22.78 5.74
N ASP A 199 6.08 21.61 6.32
CA ASP A 199 5.12 21.37 7.40
C ASP A 199 5.59 22.03 8.70
N GLU A 200 5.32 23.32 8.86
CA GLU A 200 5.22 23.92 10.20
C GLU A 200 3.83 24.58 10.30
N ASP A 201 2.98 23.94 11.10
CA ASP A 201 1.99 24.57 11.98
C ASP A 201 0.78 25.29 11.37
N GLY A 202 0.32 24.89 10.18
CA GLY A 202 -0.98 25.35 9.66
C GLY A 202 -1.05 25.69 8.18
N SER A 203 0.06 25.58 7.44
CA SER A 203 0.11 25.95 6.02
C SER A 203 -0.83 25.10 5.13
N TRP A 204 -1.08 23.83 5.48
CA TRP A 204 -2.06 22.99 4.77
C TRP A 204 -3.52 23.38 5.04
N LYS A 205 -3.84 23.87 6.24
CA LYS A 205 -5.18 24.43 6.52
C LYS A 205 -5.38 25.72 5.75
N GLN A 206 -4.37 26.59 5.71
CA GLN A 206 -4.37 27.76 4.85
C GLN A 206 -4.41 27.40 3.36
N PHE A 207 -3.81 26.29 2.94
CA PHE A 207 -3.98 25.76 1.58
C PHE A 207 -5.42 25.31 1.34
N LEU A 208 -6.04 24.53 2.23
CA LEU A 208 -7.45 24.11 2.08
C LEU A 208 -8.42 25.31 2.09
N GLU A 209 -8.17 26.28 2.98
CA GLU A 209 -8.94 27.52 3.08
C GLU A 209 -8.74 28.38 1.81
N ARG A 210 -7.53 28.45 1.26
CA ARG A 210 -7.24 29.15 -0.01
C ARG A 210 -7.69 28.38 -1.25
N ASP A 211 -7.67 27.05 -1.26
CA ASP A 211 -8.23 26.21 -2.32
C ASP A 211 -9.75 26.45 -2.38
N ASN A 212 -10.40 26.57 -1.21
CA ASN A 212 -11.79 27.01 -1.11
C ASN A 212 -11.99 28.49 -1.48
N GLU A 213 -11.03 29.40 -1.31
CA GLU A 213 -11.16 30.78 -1.83
C GLU A 213 -10.88 30.89 -3.35
N ILE A 214 -10.05 30.01 -3.91
CA ILE A 214 -9.61 30.02 -5.32
C ILE A 214 -10.55 29.20 -6.21
N PHE A 215 -11.09 28.10 -5.70
CA PHE A 215 -12.01 27.20 -6.40
C PHE A 215 -13.41 27.17 -5.79
N GLY A 216 -13.59 27.58 -4.53
CA GLY A 216 -14.91 27.83 -3.94
C GLY A 216 -15.38 29.23 -4.29
N ASN A 217 -15.57 29.49 -5.59
CA ASN A 217 -16.45 30.58 -5.97
C ASN A 217 -17.86 30.20 -5.47
N PRO A 218 -18.60 31.05 -4.74
CA PRO A 218 -19.97 30.76 -4.34
C PRO A 218 -20.91 30.52 -5.53
N GLU A 219 -20.50 30.90 -6.75
CA GLU A 219 -21.20 30.58 -8.00
C GLU A 219 -20.83 29.21 -8.60
N MET A 220 -19.81 28.50 -8.08
CA MET A 220 -19.49 27.10 -8.41
C MET A 220 -20.26 26.12 -7.50
N GLU A 221 -21.52 26.43 -7.17
CA GLU A 221 -22.39 25.49 -6.43
C GLU A 221 -22.73 24.22 -7.24
N ASP A 222 -22.42 24.17 -8.54
CA ASP A 222 -22.73 23.05 -9.41
C ASP A 222 -21.48 22.44 -10.09
N GLU A 223 -20.53 21.90 -9.31
CA GLU A 223 -19.60 20.92 -9.87
C GLU A 223 -20.34 19.61 -10.19
N GLU A 224 -20.79 19.46 -11.44
CA GLU A 224 -21.39 18.22 -11.93
C GLU A 224 -20.30 17.23 -12.38
N LEU A 225 -20.40 15.96 -11.94
CA LEU A 225 -19.55 14.88 -12.45
C LEU A 225 -19.77 14.67 -13.96
N ARG A 226 -18.89 15.23 -14.79
CA ARG A 226 -18.99 15.12 -16.26
C ARG A 226 -18.52 13.77 -16.79
N VAL A 227 -17.41 13.26 -16.25
CA VAL A 227 -16.79 12.01 -16.72
C VAL A 227 -16.04 11.31 -15.59
N VAL A 228 -16.18 9.99 -15.55
CA VAL A 228 -15.31 9.12 -14.75
C VAL A 228 -14.24 8.54 -15.68
N CYS A 229 -13.06 9.16 -15.69
CA CYS A 229 -11.91 8.62 -16.40
C CYS A 229 -11.23 7.56 -15.54
N VAL A 230 -11.39 6.29 -15.93
CA VAL A 230 -10.73 5.18 -15.24
C VAL A 230 -9.43 4.83 -15.94
N VAL A 231 -8.30 5.30 -15.39
CA VAL A 231 -6.98 4.88 -15.83
C VAL A 231 -6.61 3.60 -15.10
N MET A 232 -6.70 2.46 -15.79
CA MET A 232 -6.26 1.18 -15.26
C MET A 232 -4.88 0.84 -15.82
N ARG A 233 -3.88 0.68 -14.93
CA ARG A 233 -2.70 -0.11 -15.29
C ARG A 233 -3.14 -1.57 -15.29
N HIS A 234 -3.06 -2.22 -16.44
CA HIS A 234 -3.21 -3.68 -16.52
C HIS A 234 -2.01 -4.27 -15.78
N GLY A 235 -2.13 -4.54 -14.48
CA GLY A 235 -1.13 -5.34 -13.77
C GLY A 235 -1.08 -6.71 -14.42
N ASP A 236 0.12 -7.30 -14.51
CA ASP A 236 0.31 -8.72 -14.87
C ASP A 236 -0.31 -9.59 -13.77
N ARG A 237 -1.64 -9.63 -13.74
CA ARG A 237 -2.37 -10.78 -13.22
C ARG A 237 -2.51 -11.68 -14.41
N GLN A 238 -2.10 -12.96 -14.26
CA GLN A 238 -2.48 -14.01 -15.20
C GLN A 238 -3.91 -13.74 -15.67
N PRO A 239 -4.14 -13.55 -16.98
CA PRO A 239 -5.47 -13.30 -17.50
C PRO A 239 -6.38 -14.35 -16.90
N LYS A 240 -7.43 -13.94 -16.17
CA LYS A 240 -8.47 -14.88 -15.76
C LYS A 240 -8.97 -15.49 -17.07
N GLN A 241 -8.58 -16.72 -17.36
CA GLN A 241 -8.95 -17.43 -18.59
C GLN A 241 -10.45 -17.72 -18.52
N LYS A 242 -11.25 -16.71 -18.84
CA LYS A 242 -12.69 -16.83 -18.97
C LYS A 242 -12.95 -17.44 -20.34
N LEU A 243 -13.00 -18.76 -20.39
CA LEU A 243 -13.44 -19.49 -21.57
C LEU A 243 -14.96 -19.29 -21.72
N LYS A 244 -15.38 -18.70 -22.85
CA LYS A 244 -16.76 -18.71 -23.32
C LYS A 244 -16.80 -19.52 -24.61
N PHE A 245 -17.48 -20.66 -24.59
CA PHE A 245 -17.64 -21.52 -25.76
C PHE A 245 -18.98 -22.25 -25.67
N GLU A 246 -19.55 -22.58 -26.82
CA GLU A 246 -20.70 -23.48 -26.91
C GLU A 246 -20.18 -24.93 -26.86
N THR A 247 -20.92 -25.83 -26.21
CA THR A 247 -20.50 -27.22 -26.08
C THR A 247 -21.68 -28.17 -26.01
N ASP A 248 -21.57 -29.28 -26.73
CA ASP A 248 -22.52 -30.39 -26.70
C ASP A 248 -21.98 -31.59 -25.88
N ASN A 249 -20.87 -31.42 -25.16
CA ASN A 249 -20.29 -32.50 -24.37
C ASN A 249 -21.24 -32.96 -23.26
N ALA A 250 -21.62 -34.24 -23.29
CA ALA A 250 -22.62 -34.81 -22.38
C ALA A 250 -22.22 -34.72 -20.89
N LEU A 251 -20.92 -34.83 -20.56
CA LEU A 251 -20.43 -34.73 -19.18
C LEU A 251 -20.56 -33.30 -18.64
N ILE A 252 -20.27 -32.30 -19.48
CA ILE A 252 -20.41 -30.89 -19.13
C ILE A 252 -21.89 -30.55 -18.94
N ARG A 253 -22.79 -31.01 -19.82
CA ARG A 253 -24.24 -30.80 -19.68
C ARG A 253 -24.77 -31.39 -18.37
N LYS A 254 -24.37 -32.63 -18.04
CA LYS A 254 -24.78 -33.31 -16.80
C LYS A 254 -24.38 -32.56 -15.52
N PHE A 255 -23.27 -31.82 -15.53
CA PHE A 255 -22.87 -31.00 -14.38
C PHE A 255 -23.89 -29.90 -14.04
N PHE A 256 -24.63 -29.40 -15.04
CA PHE A 256 -25.63 -28.35 -14.88
C PHE A 256 -27.03 -28.89 -14.57
N ASP A 257 -27.26 -30.20 -14.64
CA ASP A 257 -28.56 -30.81 -14.32
C ASP A 257 -28.96 -30.52 -12.87
N GLY A 258 -30.21 -30.07 -12.67
CA GLY A 258 -30.75 -29.73 -11.36
C GLY A 258 -30.23 -28.42 -10.74
N ARG A 259 -29.36 -27.67 -11.42
CA ARG A 259 -28.90 -26.35 -10.97
C ARG A 259 -29.79 -25.25 -11.57
N PRO A 260 -30.17 -24.21 -10.80
CA PRO A 260 -30.94 -23.11 -11.34
C PRO A 260 -30.13 -22.40 -12.45
N PRO A 261 -30.77 -21.98 -13.56
CA PRO A 261 -30.10 -21.33 -14.67
C PRO A 261 -29.58 -19.96 -14.22
N LYS A 262 -28.36 -19.91 -13.69
CA LYS A 262 -27.61 -18.67 -13.47
C LYS A 262 -26.78 -18.38 -14.72
N LYS A 263 -26.70 -17.10 -15.10
CA LYS A 263 -25.95 -16.60 -16.27
C LYS A 263 -24.45 -16.94 -16.28
N GLU A 264 -23.86 -17.32 -15.14
CA GLU A 264 -22.43 -17.61 -15.00
C GLU A 264 -22.19 -18.67 -13.92
N VAL A 265 -21.37 -19.68 -14.22
CA VAL A 265 -20.88 -20.65 -13.24
C VAL A 265 -19.36 -20.54 -13.16
N LYS A 266 -18.85 -20.23 -11.97
CA LYS A 266 -17.42 -20.11 -11.72
C LYS A 266 -16.86 -21.48 -11.38
N LEU A 267 -16.14 -22.07 -12.32
CA LEU A 267 -15.30 -23.23 -12.05
C LEU A 267 -13.98 -22.72 -11.45
N LYS A 268 -13.64 -23.17 -10.24
CA LYS A 268 -12.28 -23.00 -9.73
C LYS A 268 -11.40 -24.03 -10.43
N SER A 269 -10.15 -23.68 -10.72
CA SER A 269 -9.19 -24.65 -11.23
C SER A 269 -9.10 -25.85 -10.25
N PRO A 270 -8.89 -27.07 -10.76
CA PRO A 270 -8.28 -28.11 -9.94
C PRO A 270 -6.97 -27.52 -9.42
N GLU A 271 -6.75 -27.61 -8.12
CA GLU A 271 -5.56 -27.08 -7.46
C GLU A 271 -4.30 -27.67 -8.11
N GLU A 272 -3.39 -26.80 -8.56
CA GLU A 272 -1.94 -27.04 -8.49
C GLU A 272 -1.44 -26.37 -7.21
#